data_AF-A0A822DQY5-F1
#
_entry.id   AF-A0A822DQY5-F1
#
_cell.length_a   1.000
_cell.length_b   1.000
_cell.length_c   1.000
_cell.angle_alpha   90.00
_cell.angle_beta   90.00
_cell.angle_gamma   90.00
#
_symmetry.space_group_name_H-M   'P 1'
#
loop_
_entity.id
_entity.type
_entity.pdbx_description
1 polymer ?
#
loop_
_entity_poly.entity_id
_entity_poly.type
_entity_poly.pdbx_seq_one_letter_code
_entity_poly.pdbx_strand_id
1 'polypeptide(L)'
;LGYYNRARNLHKCAQLIMNEYNGEFPNELDIMINRLPGVGRYTAGAVSSIAFCQPNPILDGNVIRVLSRMRCIGSDLKKKSTTDHLWYVTVHIVSGSSLSMGYNHNFFFVLLPIVLDFTNVTRK
;
A
#
# COMPACT_ATOMS: atom_id res chain seq x y z
N LEU A 1 -15.97 -8.46 12.60
CA LEU A 1 -15.30 -7.84 11.44
C LEU A 1 -15.88 -6.47 11.06
N GLY A 2 -17.20 -6.25 11.06
CA GLY A 2 -17.79 -4.95 10.68
C GLY A 2 -17.51 -4.59 9.21
N TYR A 3 -18.22 -3.60 8.66
CA TYR A 3 -18.06 -3.17 7.25
C TYR A 3 -18.38 -4.27 6.20
N TYR A 4 -19.63 -4.74 6.16
CA TYR A 4 -20.12 -5.75 5.21
C TYR A 4 -19.85 -5.43 3.72
N ASN A 5 -19.73 -4.14 3.38
CA ASN A 5 -19.34 -3.72 2.03
C ASN A 5 -17.99 -4.30 1.60
N ARG A 6 -17.02 -4.45 2.52
CA ARG A 6 -15.73 -5.07 2.21
C ARG A 6 -15.88 -6.54 1.84
N ALA A 7 -16.66 -7.30 2.60
CA ALA A 7 -16.89 -8.71 2.30
C ALA A 7 -17.63 -8.89 0.96
N ARG A 8 -18.65 -8.06 0.69
CA ARG A 8 -19.36 -8.09 -0.60
C ARG A 8 -18.45 -7.75 -1.77
N ASN A 9 -17.62 -6.72 -1.64
CA ASN A 9 -16.67 -6.34 -2.70
C ASN A 9 -15.59 -7.40 -2.90
N LEU A 10 -15.07 -8.00 -1.81
CA LEU A 10 -14.10 -9.09 -1.89
C LEU A 10 -14.68 -10.29 -2.66
N HIS A 11 -15.92 -10.68 -2.35
CA HIS A 11 -16.57 -11.79 -3.06
C HIS A 11 -16.78 -11.48 -4.55
N LYS A 12 -17.28 -10.27 -4.87
CA LYS A 12 -17.42 -9.81 -6.26
C LYS A 12 -16.08 -9.79 -7.00
N CYS A 13 -15.01 -9.33 -6.33
CA CYS A 13 -13.66 -9.31 -6.89
C CYS A 13 -13.19 -10.72 -7.22
N ALA A 14 -13.37 -11.68 -6.32
CA ALA A 14 -13.00 -13.07 -6.55
C ALA A 14 -13.77 -13.68 -7.74
N GLN A 15 -15.08 -13.43 -7.83
CA GLN A 15 -15.89 -13.88 -8.96
C GLN A 15 -15.42 -13.28 -10.29
N LEU A 16 -15.12 -11.98 -10.30
CA LEU A 16 -14.62 -11.28 -11.47
C LEU A 16 -13.27 -11.84 -11.93
N ILE A 17 -12.35 -12.12 -11.01
CA ILE A 17 -11.05 -12.73 -11.32
C ILE A 17 -11.21 -14.12 -11.95
N MET A 18 -12.09 -14.95 -11.39
CA MET A 18 -12.37 -16.28 -11.95
C MET A 18 -12.96 -16.21 -13.37
N ASN A 19 -13.87 -15.26 -13.61
CA ASN A 19 -14.62 -15.18 -14.87
C ASN A 19 -13.88 -14.42 -15.98
N GLU A 20 -13.19 -13.32 -15.66
CA GLU A 20 -12.59 -12.42 -16.65
C GLU A 20 -11.07 -12.57 -16.78
N TYR A 21 -10.41 -13.11 -15.75
CA TYR A 21 -8.95 -13.28 -15.71
C TYR A 21 -8.54 -14.75 -15.56
N ASN A 22 -9.44 -15.69 -15.87
CA ASN A 22 -9.20 -17.14 -15.80
C ASN A 22 -8.66 -17.62 -14.43
N GLY A 23 -9.02 -16.94 -13.35
CA GLY A 23 -8.53 -17.25 -12.01
C GLY A 23 -7.14 -16.68 -11.69
N GLU A 24 -6.49 -16.00 -12.63
CA GLU A 24 -5.22 -15.32 -12.39
C GLU A 24 -5.44 -13.91 -11.86
N PHE A 25 -4.83 -13.59 -10.72
CA PHE A 25 -4.91 -12.26 -10.16
C PHE A 25 -4.08 -11.28 -11.02
N PRO A 26 -4.63 -10.14 -11.49
CA PRO A 26 -3.89 -9.19 -12.33
C PRO A 26 -2.64 -8.69 -11.61
N ASN A 27 -1.49 -8.68 -12.29
CA ASN A 27 -0.22 -8.20 -11.72
C ASN A 27 0.06 -6.70 -12.02
N GLU A 28 -0.82 -6.03 -12.76
CA GLU A 28 -0.69 -4.62 -13.12
C GLU A 28 -1.47 -3.71 -12.14
N LEU A 29 -0.78 -2.73 -11.56
CA LEU A 29 -1.35 -1.84 -10.55
C LEU A 29 -2.58 -1.07 -11.06
N ASP A 30 -2.53 -0.55 -12.28
CA ASP A 30 -3.63 0.21 -12.87
C ASP A 30 -4.87 -0.65 -13.11
N ILE A 31 -4.68 -1.91 -13.51
CA ILE A 31 -5.78 -2.87 -13.64
C ILE A 31 -6.38 -3.15 -12.26
N MET A 32 -5.56 -3.42 -11.25
CA MET A 32 -6.02 -3.65 -9.88
C MET A 32 -6.89 -2.50 -9.36
N ILE A 33 -6.47 -1.25 -9.56
CA ILE A 33 -7.16 -0.06 -9.03
C ILE A 33 -8.47 0.21 -9.80
N ASN A 34 -8.45 0.08 -11.13
CA ASN A 34 -9.58 0.52 -11.96
C ASN A 34 -10.61 -0.58 -12.23
N ARG A 35 -10.23 -1.86 -12.12
CA ARG A 35 -11.09 -2.99 -12.49
C ARG A 35 -11.58 -3.80 -11.29
N LEU A 36 -10.79 -3.91 -10.22
CA LEU A 36 -11.15 -4.80 -9.11
C LEU A 36 -11.99 -4.09 -8.05
N PRO A 37 -13.22 -4.57 -7.76
CA PRO A 37 -14.10 -3.92 -6.80
C PRO A 37 -13.56 -3.99 -5.37
N GLY A 38 -13.48 -2.85 -4.70
CA GLY A 38 -12.97 -2.76 -3.32
C GLY A 38 -11.44 -2.77 -3.21
N VAL A 39 -10.72 -2.79 -4.33
CA VAL A 39 -9.26 -2.64 -4.38
C VAL A 39 -8.93 -1.18 -4.70
N GLY A 40 -8.55 -0.42 -3.68
CA GLY A 40 -8.06 0.95 -3.85
C GLY A 40 -6.53 0.99 -4.00
N ARG A 41 -5.98 2.20 -4.19
CA ARG A 41 -4.53 2.45 -4.33
C ARG A 41 -3.68 1.77 -3.25
N TYR A 42 -4.13 1.80 -1.99
CA TYR A 42 -3.46 1.11 -0.88
C TYR A 42 -3.42 -0.41 -1.09
N THR A 43 -4.59 -1.04 -1.31
CA THR A 43 -4.71 -2.48 -1.45
C THR A 43 -3.97 -2.99 -2.68
N ALA A 44 -4.06 -2.26 -3.80
CA ALA A 44 -3.33 -2.58 -5.03
C ALA A 44 -1.82 -2.53 -4.79
N GLY A 45 -1.31 -1.46 -4.16
CA GLY A 45 0.11 -1.34 -3.81
C GLY A 45 0.59 -2.45 -2.87
N ALA A 46 -0.24 -2.84 -1.91
CA ALA A 46 0.05 -3.93 -0.98
C ALA A 46 0.13 -5.29 -1.68
N VAL A 47 -0.89 -5.65 -2.46
CA VAL A 47 -0.89 -6.93 -3.19
C VAL A 47 0.25 -6.96 -4.20
N SER A 48 0.45 -5.89 -4.96
CA SER A 48 1.50 -5.77 -5.96
C SER A 48 2.91 -5.92 -5.36
N SER A 49 3.20 -5.24 -4.25
CA SER A 49 4.53 -5.32 -3.62
C SER A 49 4.77 -6.63 -2.87
N ILE A 50 3.75 -7.19 -2.19
CA ILE A 50 3.91 -8.40 -1.38
C ILE A 50 3.82 -9.66 -2.24
N ALA A 51 2.82 -9.76 -3.12
CA ALA A 51 2.56 -10.98 -3.90
C ALA A 51 3.36 -11.03 -5.21
N PHE A 52 3.65 -9.88 -5.82
CA PHE A 52 4.35 -9.79 -7.10
C PHE A 52 5.75 -9.16 -7.01
N CYS A 53 6.22 -8.84 -5.80
CA CYS A 53 7.55 -8.24 -5.56
C CYS A 53 7.81 -6.95 -6.35
N GLN A 54 6.75 -6.22 -6.74
CA GLN A 54 6.87 -5.00 -7.52
C GLN A 54 7.18 -3.80 -6.61
N PRO A 55 8.01 -2.84 -7.06
CA PRO A 55 8.37 -1.66 -6.27
C PRO A 55 7.26 -0.61 -6.31
N ASN A 56 6.05 -0.98 -5.87
CA ASN A 56 4.91 -0.07 -5.82
C ASN A 56 4.70 0.50 -4.41
N PRO A 57 4.42 1.82 -4.29
CA PRO A 57 4.31 2.48 -3.00
C PRO A 57 3.03 2.10 -2.27
N ILE A 58 3.14 1.97 -0.94
CA ILE A 58 2.01 1.80 -0.03
C ILE A 58 2.00 2.98 0.94
N LEU A 59 0.84 3.63 1.08
CA LEU A 59 0.63 4.65 2.09
C LEU A 59 -0.61 4.31 2.92
N ASP A 60 -0.38 3.83 4.13
CA ASP A 60 -1.43 3.55 5.12
C ASP A 60 -1.28 4.44 6.36
N GLY A 61 -2.15 4.27 7.34
CA GLY A 61 -2.07 5.06 8.57
C GLY A 61 -0.74 4.90 9.31
N ASN A 62 -0.07 3.74 9.20
CA ASN A 62 1.19 3.45 9.88
C ASN A 62 2.36 4.14 9.17
N VAL A 63 2.44 3.97 7.85
CA VAL A 63 3.40 4.62 6.96
C VAL A 63 3.26 6.14 7.08
N ILE A 64 2.04 6.68 7.08
CA ILE A 64 1.80 8.11 7.30
C ILE A 64 2.40 8.55 8.63
N ARG A 65 2.11 7.87 9.75
CA ARG A 65 2.66 8.23 11.07
C ARG A 65 4.19 8.20 11.08
N VAL A 66 4.80 7.19 10.49
CA VAL A 66 6.26 7.04 10.44
C VAL A 66 6.87 8.13 9.56
N LEU A 67 6.37 8.33 8.34
CA LEU A 67 6.86 9.35 7.42
C LEU A 67 6.70 10.76 7.98
N SER A 68 5.55 11.06 8.58
CA SER A 68 5.32 12.37 9.19
C SER A 68 6.30 12.65 10.33
N ARG A 69 6.67 11.65 11.13
CA ARG A 69 7.70 11.80 12.17
C ARG A 69 9.10 11.94 11.56
N MET A 70 9.46 11.09 10.59
CA MET A 70 10.79 11.13 9.97
C MET A 70 11.06 12.42 9.19
N ARG A 71 10.01 13.03 8.62
CA ARG A 71 10.10 14.25 7.81
C ARG A 71 9.60 15.50 8.54
N CYS A 72 9.32 15.40 9.85
CA CYS A 72 8.79 16.49 10.67
C CYS A 72 7.56 17.20 10.07
N ILE A 73 6.65 16.43 9.46
CA ILE A 73 5.41 16.95 8.85
C ILE A 73 4.35 17.09 9.94
N GLY A 74 4.15 18.33 10.41
CA GLY A 74 3.13 18.69 11.42
C GLY A 74 1.80 19.18 10.84
N SER A 75 1.57 19.06 9.53
CA SER A 75 0.33 19.50 8.89
C SER A 75 -0.83 18.53 9.16
N ASP A 76 -2.06 19.02 8.98
CA ASP A 76 -3.26 18.18 9.10
C ASP A 76 -3.26 17.06 8.04
N LEU A 77 -3.18 15.82 8.51
CA LEU A 77 -3.15 14.60 7.70
C LEU A 77 -4.48 14.30 7.01
N LYS A 78 -5.57 14.97 7.40
CA LYS A 78 -6.87 14.85 6.72
C LYS A 78 -6.96 15.73 5.47
N LYS A 79 -6.07 16.73 5.33
CA LYS A 79 -6.04 17.58 4.14
C LYS A 79 -5.52 16.79 2.95
N LYS A 80 -6.24 16.89 1.84
CA LYS A 80 -5.86 16.26 0.56
C LYS A 80 -4.44 16.64 0.14
N SER A 81 -4.05 17.91 0.30
CA SER A 81 -2.70 18.38 -0.04
C SER A 81 -1.59 17.69 0.77
N THR A 82 -1.81 17.44 2.06
CA THR A 82 -0.86 16.68 2.90
C THR A 82 -0.76 15.23 2.42
N THR A 83 -1.90 14.59 2.16
CA THR A 83 -1.95 13.21 1.68
C THR A 83 -1.27 13.07 0.30
N ASP A 84 -1.50 14.01 -0.61
CA ASP A 84 -0.87 14.04 -1.93
C ASP A 84 0.66 14.22 -1.81
N HIS A 85 1.10 15.09 -0.90
CA HIS A 85 2.53 15.26 -0.62
C HIS A 85 3.15 13.99 -0.03
N LEU A 86 2.48 13.32 0.91
CA LEU A 86 2.94 12.05 1.48
C LEU A 86 3.01 10.95 0.41
N TRP A 87 2.04 10.89 -0.49
CA TRP A 87 2.10 9.99 -1.66
C TRP A 87 3.30 10.30 -2.55
N TYR A 88 3.53 11.58 -2.85
CA TYR A 88 4.69 12.01 -3.63
C TYR A 88 6.00 11.56 -2.98
N VAL A 89 6.18 11.84 -1.69
CA VAL A 89 7.38 11.43 -0.94
C VAL A 89 7.56 9.91 -0.94
N THR A 90 6.46 9.17 -0.75
CA THR A 90 6.49 7.70 -0.73
C THR A 90 6.94 7.13 -2.08
N VAL A 91 6.40 7.65 -3.19
CA VAL A 91 6.83 7.27 -4.55
C VAL A 91 8.33 7.52 -4.73
N HIS A 92 8.84 8.68 -4.30
CA HIS A 92 10.26 9.03 -4.47
C HIS A 92 11.18 8.14 -3.63
N ILE A 93 10.77 7.77 -2.42
CA ILE A 93 11.55 6.83 -1.58
C ILE A 93 11.61 5.46 -2.25
N VAL A 94 10.49 4.94 -2.76
CA VAL A 94 10.43 3.62 -3.40
C VAL A 94 11.24 3.59 -4.70
N SER A 95 11.07 4.59 -5.57
CA SER A 95 11.83 4.71 -6.82
C SER A 95 13.33 4.97 -6.60
N GLY A 96 13.70 5.71 -5.54
CA GLY A 96 15.10 5.91 -5.18
C GLY A 96 15.78 4.65 -4.62
N SER A 97 15.00 3.74 -4.04
CA SER A 97 15.48 2.47 -3.48
C SER A 97 15.73 1.42 -4.56
N SER A 98 14.88 1.38 -5.59
CA SER A 98 15.03 0.44 -6.72
C SER A 98 16.25 0.74 -7.59
N LEU A 99 16.71 2.00 -7.64
CA LEU A 99 17.93 2.38 -8.36
C LEU A 99 19.25 2.08 -7.60
N SER A 100 19.24 2.03 -6.27
CA SER A 100 20.47 1.96 -5.47
C SER A 100 20.89 0.55 -5.04
N MET A 101 19.98 -0.43 -5.08
CA MET A 101 20.27 -1.79 -4.60
C MET A 101 19.74 -2.84 -5.57
N GLY A 102 20.64 -3.50 -6.31
CA GLY A 102 20.38 -4.71 -7.11
C GLY A 102 20.08 -5.96 -6.29
N TYR A 103 19.56 -5.82 -5.07
CA TYR A 103 19.21 -6.92 -4.15
C TYR A 103 17.82 -6.71 -3.57
N ASN A 104 17.08 -7.82 -3.46
CA ASN A 104 15.70 -8.00 -2.97
C ASN A 104 15.45 -7.51 -1.52
N HIS A 105 15.70 -6.24 -1.22
CA HIS A 105 15.40 -5.61 0.08
C HIS A 105 14.19 -4.66 0.02
N ASN A 106 13.39 -4.72 -1.04
CA ASN A 106 12.13 -3.96 -1.19
C ASN A 106 11.12 -4.26 -0.07
N PHE A 107 11.24 -5.43 0.58
CA PHE A 107 10.45 -5.82 1.74
C PHE A 107 10.68 -4.90 2.95
N PHE A 108 11.89 -4.33 3.09
CA PHE A 108 12.25 -3.53 4.26
C PHE A 108 11.49 -2.19 4.26
N PHE A 109 11.39 -1.46 3.16
CA PHE A 109 10.68 -0.17 3.19
C PHE A 109 9.16 -0.29 3.27
N VAL A 110 8.60 -1.41 2.81
CA VAL A 110 7.16 -1.68 2.87
C VAL A 110 6.73 -2.19 4.25
N LEU A 111 7.50 -3.10 4.86
CA LEU A 111 7.18 -3.65 6.18
C LEU A 111 7.81 -2.92 7.36
N LEU A 112 8.92 -2.19 7.20
CA LEU A 112 9.55 -1.51 8.34
C LEU A 112 8.58 -0.55 9.06
N PRO A 113 7.72 0.22 8.37
CA PRO A 113 6.70 1.03 9.07
C PRO A 113 5.66 0.18 9.82
N ILE A 114 5.36 -1.02 9.33
CA ILE A 114 4.41 -1.96 9.95
C ILE A 114 5.06 -2.66 11.17
N VAL A 115 6.32 -3.08 11.05
CA VAL A 115 7.10 -3.78 12.09
C VAL A 115 7.58 -2.82 13.19
N LEU A 116 7.93 -1.57 12.85
CA LEU A 116 8.26 -0.53 13.83
C LEU A 116 7.07 -0.09 14.68
N ASP A 117 5.84 -0.30 14.20
CA ASP A 117 4.62 -0.05 14.99
C ASP A 117 4.38 -1.19 16.00
N PHE A 118 4.67 -2.45 15.63
CA PHE A 118 4.59 -3.61 16.56
C PHE A 118 5.56 -3.51 17.75
N THR A 119 6.70 -2.82 17.59
CA THR A 119 7.67 -2.62 18.69
C THR A 119 7.33 -1.44 19.61
N ASN A 120 6.38 -0.58 19.24
CA ASN A 120 5.97 0.58 20.05
C ASN A 120 4.56 0.48 20.66
N VAL A 121 3.79 -0.58 20.36
CA VAL A 121 2.47 -0.82 20.96
C VAL A 121 2.54 -1.44 22.38
N THR A 122 3.73 -1.78 22.89
CA THR A 122 3.94 -2.23 24.29
C THR A 122 4.61 -1.20 25.20
N ARG A 123 4.49 0.10 24.89
CA ARG A 123 4.75 1.18 25.87
C ARG A 123 3.54 2.09 26.02
N LYS A 124 2.51 1.56 26.67
CA LYS A 124 1.59 2.32 27.52
C LYS A 124 1.13 1.42 28.65
#